data_AF-A0A7V7BFT8-F1
#
_entry.id   AF-A0A7V7BFT8-F1
#
_cell.length_a   1.000
_cell.length_b   1.000
_cell.length_c   1.000
_cell.angle_alpha   90.00
_cell.angle_beta   90.00
_cell.angle_gamma   90.00
#
_symmetry.space_group_name_H-M   'P 1'
#
loop_
_entity.id
_entity.type
_entity.pdbx_description
1 polymer ?
#
loop_
_entity_poly.entity_id
_entity_poly.type
_entity_poly.pdbx_seq_one_letter_code
_entity_poly.pdbx_strand_id
1 'polypeptide(L)'
;PATEDLVGFRAAAEQAGAAVEWNEKDRVAVAILGSIVVKAPIGAAVGYVGDEEIALPQPTALVNGRTMVSPVLLEKAFNVKGPK
;
A
#
# COMPACT_ATOMS: atom_id res chain seq x y z
N PRO A 1 -19.15 -11.04 0.34
CA PRO A 1 -17.66 -11.01 0.31
C PRO A 1 -17.22 -10.04 1.42
N ALA A 2 -16.22 -10.40 2.23
CA ALA A 2 -15.73 -9.50 3.26
C ALA A 2 -15.05 -8.31 2.57
N THR A 3 -15.67 -7.14 2.60
CA THR A 3 -14.99 -5.88 2.30
C THR A 3 -14.03 -5.63 3.46
N GLU A 4 -12.77 -6.05 3.34
CA GLU A 4 -11.74 -5.58 4.26
C GLU A 4 -11.67 -4.05 4.18
N ASP A 5 -11.59 -3.38 5.33
CA ASP A 5 -11.45 -1.93 5.34
C ASP A 5 -10.13 -1.51 4.67
N LEU A 6 -10.21 -0.55 3.74
CA LEU A 6 -9.01 0.05 3.15
C LEU A 6 -8.35 1.01 4.15
N VAL A 7 -7.02 1.00 4.18
CA VAL A 7 -6.22 1.91 4.99
C VAL A 7 -5.44 2.89 4.11
N GLY A 8 -5.11 4.05 4.67
CA GLY A 8 -4.29 5.04 3.98
C GLY A 8 -2.85 4.56 3.85
N PHE A 9 -2.40 4.30 2.61
CA PHE A 9 -1.06 3.78 2.31
C PHE A 9 0.04 4.65 2.91
N ARG A 10 -0.01 5.96 2.66
CA ARG A 10 1.01 6.90 3.16
C ARG A 10 1.06 6.90 4.68
N ALA A 11 -0.09 7.09 5.34
CA ALA A 11 -0.15 7.21 6.79
C ALA A 11 0.39 5.95 7.49
N ALA A 12 -0.01 4.76 7.03
CA ALA A 12 0.45 3.51 7.62
C ALA A 12 1.93 3.22 7.32
N ALA A 13 2.41 3.55 6.12
CA ALA A 13 3.82 3.40 5.77
C ALA A 13 4.73 4.37 6.56
N GLU A 14 4.33 5.63 6.70
CA GLU A 14 5.06 6.63 7.49
C GLU A 14 5.06 6.27 8.98
N GLN A 15 3.97 5.71 9.51
CA GLN A 15 3.93 5.15 10.87
C GLN A 15 4.95 4.01 11.07
N ALA A 16 5.26 3.26 10.02
CA ALA A 16 6.31 2.24 10.02
C ALA A 16 7.73 2.82 9.85
N GLY A 17 7.87 4.14 9.65
CA GLY A 17 9.13 4.81 9.38
C GLY A 17 9.54 4.83 7.91
N ALA A 18 8.66 4.43 6.99
CA ALA A 18 8.95 4.45 5.56
C ALA A 18 8.79 5.87 4.97
N ALA A 19 9.63 6.21 4.00
CA ALA A 19 9.43 7.38 3.15
C ALA A 19 8.44 7.03 2.02
N VAL A 20 7.54 7.95 1.67
CA VAL A 20 6.49 7.70 0.67
C VAL A 20 6.59 8.68 -0.49
N GLU A 21 6.69 8.12 -1.69
CA GLU A 21 6.73 8.84 -2.96
C GLU A 21 5.49 8.55 -3.80
N TRP A 22 5.16 9.49 -4.68
CA TRP A 22 4.08 9.34 -5.66
C TRP A 22 4.66 9.42 -7.06
N ASN A 23 4.48 8.34 -7.84
CA ASN A 23 4.77 8.35 -9.26
C ASN A 23 3.48 8.71 -10.01
N GLU A 24 3.40 9.96 -10.47
CA GLU A 24 2.23 10.48 -11.18
C GLU A 24 2.04 9.83 -12.56
N LYS A 25 3.13 9.56 -13.28
CA LYS A 25 3.10 8.98 -14.62
C LYS A 25 2.42 7.61 -14.62
N ASP A 26 2.81 6.77 -13.68
CA ASP A 26 2.33 5.38 -13.59
C ASP A 26 1.14 5.24 -12.62
N ARG A 27 0.78 6.32 -11.90
CA ARG A 27 -0.20 6.34 -10.81
C ARG A 27 0.08 5.26 -9.76
N VAL A 28 1.29 5.29 -9.21
CA VAL A 28 1.77 4.32 -8.21
C VAL A 28 2.26 5.05 -6.98
N ALA A 29 1.74 4.67 -5.81
CA ALA A 29 2.32 5.08 -4.53
C ALA A 29 3.46 4.11 -4.17
N VAL A 30 4.61 4.66 -3.78
CA VAL A 30 5.81 3.88 -3.44
C VAL A 30 6.20 4.19 -2.01
N ALA A 31 6.41 3.18 -1.18
CA ALA A 31 6.95 3.34 0.17
C ALA A 31 8.32 2.66 0.26
N ILE A 32 9.29 3.30 0.90
CA ILE A 32 10.68 2.85 1.01
C ILE A 32 11.10 2.84 2.48
N LEU A 33 11.48 1.67 2.98
CA LEU A 33 12.03 1.48 4.33
C LEU A 33 13.30 0.64 4.25
N GLY A 34 14.48 1.29 4.30
CA GLY A 34 15.75 0.62 4.07
C GLY A 34 15.80 -0.03 2.68
N SER A 35 15.90 -1.36 2.65
CA SER A 35 15.89 -2.14 1.39
C SER A 35 14.48 -2.59 0.95
N ILE A 36 13.45 -2.34 1.76
CA ILE A 36 12.07 -2.73 1.46
C ILE A 36 11.43 -1.64 0.60
N VAL A 37 10.96 -2.02 -0.59
CA VAL A 37 10.22 -1.14 -1.49
C VAL A 37 8.83 -1.69 -1.70
N VAL A 38 7.80 -0.92 -1.34
CA VAL A 38 6.39 -1.30 -1.52
C VAL A 38 5.79 -0.46 -2.60
N LYS A 39 5.07 -1.08 -3.55
CA LYS A 39 4.38 -0.36 -4.63
C LYS A 39 2.89 -0.68 -4.60
N ALA A 40 2.06 0.35 -4.65
CA ALA A 40 0.61 0.26 -4.71
C ALA A 40 0.08 1.01 -5.95
N PRO A 41 -0.10 0.32 -7.09
CA PRO A 41 -0.68 0.90 -8.30
C PRO A 41 -2.17 1.17 -8.13
N ILE A 42 -2.64 2.37 -8.47
CA ILE A 42 -4.05 2.72 -8.39
C ILE A 42 -4.87 1.92 -9.41
N GLY A 43 -5.98 1.33 -8.94
CA GLY A 43 -6.90 0.54 -9.75
C GLY A 43 -6.51 -0.94 -9.89
N ALA A 44 -5.37 -1.35 -9.34
CA ALA A 44 -4.91 -2.74 -9.38
C ALA A 44 -5.28 -3.48 -8.08
N ALA A 45 -5.78 -4.71 -8.21
CA ALA A 45 -5.94 -5.66 -7.11
C ALA A 45 -4.65 -6.44 -6.81
N VAL A 46 -3.51 -5.80 -7.07
CA VAL A 46 -2.17 -6.31 -6.78
C VAL A 46 -1.32 -5.17 -6.23
N GLY A 47 -0.42 -5.50 -5.31
CA GLY A 47 0.66 -4.63 -4.86
C GLY A 47 1.99 -5.38 -4.92
N TYR A 48 3.10 -4.69 -4.64
CA TYR A 48 4.43 -5.29 -4.70
C TYR A 48 5.20 -5.03 -3.41
N VAL A 49 5.94 -6.02 -2.94
CA VAL A 49 6.95 -5.90 -1.88
C VAL A 49 8.28 -6.40 -2.44
N GLY A 50 9.17 -5.47 -2.77
CA GLY A 50 10.33 -5.76 -3.62
C GLY A 50 9.88 -6.22 -5.00
N ASP A 51 10.27 -7.44 -5.36
CA ASP A 51 9.91 -8.11 -6.61
C ASP A 51 8.72 -9.09 -6.44
N GLU A 52 8.21 -9.28 -5.22
CA GLU A 52 7.08 -10.16 -4.95
C GLU A 52 5.75 -9.45 -5.24
N GLU A 53 4.91 -10.06 -6.06
CA GLU A 53 3.53 -9.61 -6.29
C GLU A 53 2.58 -10.17 -5.21
N ILE A 54 1.82 -9.27 -4.58
CA ILE A 54 0.85 -9.58 -3.55
C ILE A 54 -0.55 -9.34 -4.10
N ALA A 55 -1.33 -10.42 -4.22
CA ALA A 55 -2.76 -10.32 -4.55
C ALA A 55 -3.52 -9.60 -3.42
N LEU A 56 -4.38 -8.65 -3.79
CA LEU A 56 -5.20 -7.89 -2.87
C LEU A 56 -6.67 -8.33 -2.98
N PRO A 57 -7.43 -8.34 -1.87
CA PRO A 57 -8.85 -8.69 -1.88
C PRO A 57 -9.70 -7.68 -2.68
N GLN A 58 -9.19 -6.47 -2.88
CA GLN A 58 -9.82 -5.42 -3.66
C GLN A 58 -8.77 -4.46 -4.25
N PRO A 59 -9.11 -3.71 -5.30
CA PRO A 59 -8.18 -2.77 -5.92
C PRO A 59 -7.75 -1.63 -5.00
N THR A 60 -6.51 -1.17 -5.17
CA THR A 60 -6.05 0.07 -4.56
C THR A 60 -6.85 1.25 -5.12
N ALA A 61 -7.37 2.12 -4.27
CA ALA A 61 -8.22 3.24 -4.66
C ALA A 61 -7.54 4.59 -4.36
N LEU A 62 -7.87 5.61 -5.15
CA LEU A 62 -7.51 6.99 -4.85
C LEU A 62 -8.77 7.73 -4.38
N VAL A 63 -8.86 8.00 -3.08
CA VAL A 63 -10.04 8.62 -2.46
C VAL A 63 -9.62 9.95 -1.85
N ASN A 64 -10.22 11.06 -2.31
CA ASN A 64 -9.89 12.42 -1.86
C ASN A 64 -8.37 12.72 -1.90
N GLY A 65 -7.67 12.27 -2.94
CA GLY A 65 -6.23 12.44 -3.10
C GLY A 65 -5.37 11.54 -2.21
N ARG A 66 -5.97 10.55 -1.53
CA ARG A 66 -5.26 9.59 -0.68
C ARG A 66 -5.29 8.20 -1.31
N THR A 67 -4.13 7.55 -1.37
CA THR A 67 -4.02 6.15 -1.75
C THR A 67 -4.56 5.28 -0.61
N MET A 68 -5.60 4.52 -0.92
CA MET A 68 -6.29 3.58 -0.04
C MET A 68 -5.98 2.17 -0.51
N VAL A 69 -5.43 1.33 0.35
CA VAL A 69 -4.96 -0.03 0.02
C VAL A 69 -5.43 -1.04 1.06
N SER A 70 -5.46 -2.32 0.70
CA SER A 70 -5.68 -3.39 1.67
C SER A 70 -4.54 -3.43 2.71
N PRO A 71 -4.83 -3.59 4.01
CA PRO A 71 -3.84 -3.75 5.07
C PRO A 71 -2.86 -4.89 4.80
N VAL A 72 -3.29 -5.96 4.12
CA VAL A 72 -2.48 -7.14 3.79
C VAL A 72 -1.16 -6.76 3.11
N LEU A 73 -1.16 -5.75 2.23
CA LEU A 73 0.06 -5.29 1.56
C LEU A 73 1.08 -4.72 2.55
N LEU A 74 0.60 -3.89 3.49
CA LEU A 74 1.42 -3.21 4.49
C LEU A 74 1.84 -4.17 5.62
N GLU A 75 0.98 -5.12 5.99
CA GLU A 75 1.29 -6.19 6.93
C GLU A 75 2.43 -7.08 6.41
N LYS A 76 2.38 -7.46 5.12
CA LYS A 76 3.45 -8.23 4.48
C LYS A 76 4.77 -7.48 4.37
N ALA A 77 4.72 -6.16 4.15
CA ALA A 77 5.91 -5.35 3.99
C ALA A 77 6.56 -4.93 5.31
N PHE A 78 5.76 -4.45 6.25
CA PHE A 78 6.23 -3.73 7.44
C PHE A 78 5.87 -4.43 8.75
N ASN A 79 5.14 -5.55 8.70
CA ASN A 79 4.58 -6.22 9.88
C ASN A 79 3.69 -5.28 10.74
N VAL A 80 3.09 -4.27 10.10
CA VAL A 80 2.17 -3.31 10.72
C VAL A 80 0.78 -3.92 10.70
N LYS A 81 0.24 -4.30 11.86
CA LYS A 81 -1.16 -4.76 11.97
C LYS A 81 -2.10 -3.57 11.76
N GLY A 82 -3.20 -3.79 11.04
CA GLY A 82 -4.28 -2.79 10.94
C GLY A 82 -4.75 -2.27 12.31
N PRO A 83 -5.30 -1.05 12.40
CA PRO A 83 -5.84 -0.52 13.65
C PRO A 83 -6.93 -1.45 14.17
N LYS A 84 -6.84 -1.81 15.46
CA LYS A 84 -7.81 -2.65 16.17
C LYS A 84 -9.06 -1.86 16.54
#